data_AF-A0A9E8GE62-F1
#
_entry.id   AF-A0A9E8GE62-F1
#
_cell.length_a   1.000
_cell.length_b   1.000
_cell.length_c   1.000
_cell.angle_alpha   90.00
_cell.angle_beta   90.00
_cell.angle_gamma   90.00
#
_symmetry.space_group_name_H-M   'P 1'
#
loop_
_entity.id
_entity.type
_entity.pdbx_description
1 polymer ?
#
loop_
_entity_poly.entity_id
_entity_poly.type
_entity_poly.pdbx_seq_one_letter_code
_entity_poly.pdbx_strand_id
1 'polypeptide(L)'
;MKILINLYIILLFFMMMVLLMSMSLKDIHPLMLGFNLLMYSILISLSLNMFNINSLYSFMMYLIIIGGFLILFLYFNSFAINNKIIINFNLLVMLVFNFMLIIIMLVMFKYKFNMFNLIIFINNKLYESLDLFNSLKIMSYNINLLYMKMYNLTLFSMIYLLYSLLIITKMIYLYNPKSMRQLI
;
A
#
# COMPACT_ATOMS: atom_id res chain seq x y z
N MET A 1 20.11 5.94 13.27
CA MET A 1 19.06 5.24 14.03
C MET A 1 17.96 6.18 14.52
N LYS A 2 18.17 7.07 15.50
CA LYS A 2 17.10 7.96 16.03
C LYS A 2 16.38 8.80 14.97
N ILE A 3 17.11 9.38 14.01
CA ILE A 3 16.51 10.16 12.91
C ILE A 3 15.65 9.28 11.99
N LEU A 4 16.12 8.08 11.64
CA LEU A 4 15.38 7.11 10.82
C LEU A 4 14.10 6.63 11.52
N ILE A 5 14.17 6.40 12.84
CA ILE A 5 13.01 6.02 13.65
C ILE A 5 11.99 7.18 13.69
N ASN A 6 12.44 8.43 13.87
CA ASN A 6 11.55 9.58 13.81
C ASN A 6 10.90 9.73 12.43
N LEU A 7 11.66 9.56 11.35
CA LEU A 7 11.14 9.59 9.98
C LEU A 7 10.11 8.48 9.74
N TYR A 8 10.38 7.27 10.23
CA TYR A 8 9.44 6.15 10.14
C TYR A 8 8.14 6.43 10.89
N ILE A 9 8.22 7.02 12.08
CA ILE A 9 7.03 7.36 12.85
C ILE A 9 6.23 8.49 12.18
N ILE A 10 6.91 9.47 11.58
CA ILE A 10 6.25 10.51 10.77
C ILE A 10 5.52 9.86 9.57
N LEU A 11 6.14 8.90 8.88
CA LEU A 11 5.50 8.14 7.80
C LEU A 11 4.26 7.39 8.29
N LEU A 12 4.30 6.75 9.47
CA LEU A 12 3.13 6.09 10.06
C LEU A 12 1.99 7.07 10.37
N PHE A 13 2.29 8.29 10.82
CA PHE A 13 1.25 9.31 11.00
C PHE A 13 0.61 9.74 9.66
N PHE A 14 1.41 9.87 8.60
CA PHE A 14 0.88 10.13 7.26
C PHE A 14 0.02 8.97 6.73
N MET A 15 0.34 7.72 7.07
CA MET A 15 -0.52 6.58 6.73
C MET A 15 -1.88 6.65 7.40
N MET A 16 -1.87 6.96 8.70
CA MET A 16 -3.11 7.12 9.46
C MET A 16 -3.96 8.27 8.91
N MET A 17 -3.34 9.36 8.43
CA MET A 17 -4.05 10.44 7.74
C MET A 17 -4.81 9.92 6.52
N VAL A 18 -4.14 9.18 5.63
CA VAL A 18 -4.76 8.69 4.40
C VAL A 18 -5.90 7.71 4.69
N LEU A 19 -5.76 6.87 5.72
CA LEU A 19 -6.81 5.95 6.16
C LEU A 19 -8.03 6.67 6.79
N LEU A 20 -7.80 7.71 7.57
CA LEU A 20 -8.90 8.53 8.11
C LEU A 20 -9.63 9.28 7.00
N MET A 21 -8.92 9.71 5.97
CA MET A 21 -9.54 10.28 4.77
C MET A 21 -10.43 9.26 4.07
N SER A 22 -9.99 8.02 3.83
CA SER A 22 -10.79 7.04 3.10
C SER A 22 -12.12 6.70 3.80
N MET A 23 -12.16 6.67 5.13
CA MET A 23 -13.39 6.46 5.90
C MET A 23 -14.43 7.56 5.70
N SER A 24 -13.99 8.76 5.32
CA SER A 24 -14.87 9.89 5.01
C SER A 24 -15.49 9.82 3.62
N LEU A 25 -14.90 9.07 2.69
CA LEU A 25 -15.27 9.12 1.28
C LEU A 25 -16.37 8.10 0.88
N LYS A 26 -17.22 7.65 1.82
CA LYS A 26 -18.19 6.55 1.57
C LYS A 26 -19.09 6.74 0.34
N ASP A 27 -19.38 8.00 -0.02
CA ASP A 27 -20.29 8.35 -1.13
C ASP A 27 -19.59 9.06 -2.30
N ILE A 28 -18.26 9.03 -2.38
CA ILE A 28 -17.52 9.85 -3.33
C ILE A 28 -17.13 9.04 -4.57
N HIS A 29 -17.04 9.75 -5.69
CA HIS A 29 -16.61 9.24 -6.98
C HIS A 29 -15.40 8.29 -6.87
N PRO A 30 -15.40 7.12 -7.53
CA PRO A 30 -14.36 6.10 -7.44
C PRO A 30 -12.94 6.61 -7.75
N LEU A 31 -12.84 7.68 -8.53
CA LEU A 31 -11.59 8.39 -8.81
C LEU A 31 -10.93 8.97 -7.54
N MET A 32 -11.72 9.50 -6.59
CA MET A 32 -11.18 10.02 -5.32
C MET A 32 -10.67 8.89 -4.43
N LEU A 33 -11.39 7.76 -4.39
CA LEU A 33 -10.94 6.56 -3.69
C LEU A 33 -9.63 6.03 -4.29
N GLY A 34 -9.54 6.02 -5.62
CA GLY A 34 -8.34 5.61 -6.32
C GLY A 34 -7.14 6.55 -6.07
N PHE A 35 -7.36 7.87 -5.99
CA PHE A 35 -6.31 8.83 -5.63
C PHE A 35 -5.80 8.60 -4.20
N ASN A 36 -6.71 8.34 -3.24
CA ASN A 36 -6.30 7.98 -1.88
C ASN A 36 -5.47 6.69 -1.84
N LEU A 37 -5.82 5.71 -2.68
CA LEU A 37 -5.11 4.44 -2.77
C LEU A 37 -3.69 4.61 -3.35
N LEU A 38 -3.53 5.50 -4.32
CA LEU A 38 -2.20 5.91 -4.82
C LEU A 38 -1.36 6.60 -3.74
N MET A 39 -1.93 7.55 -3.00
CA MET A 39 -1.19 8.23 -1.93
C MET A 39 -0.76 7.25 -0.82
N TYR A 40 -1.64 6.31 -0.48
CA TYR A 40 -1.32 5.25 0.48
C TYR A 40 -0.19 4.35 -0.03
N SER A 41 -0.22 3.93 -1.30
CA SER A 41 0.80 3.03 -1.87
C SER A 41 2.19 3.65 -1.95
N ILE A 42 2.28 4.95 -2.26
CA ILE A 42 3.52 5.72 -2.20
C ILE A 42 4.10 5.67 -0.79
N LEU A 43 3.28 5.98 0.22
CA LEU A 43 3.71 5.93 1.61
C LEU A 43 4.17 4.52 2.02
N ILE A 44 3.52 3.44 1.51
CA ILE A 44 3.87 2.07 1.88
C ILE A 44 5.26 1.74 1.32
N SER A 45 5.48 2.06 0.04
CA SER A 45 6.76 1.82 -0.63
C SER A 45 7.91 2.53 0.09
N LEU A 46 7.69 3.77 0.55
CA LEU A 46 8.66 4.54 1.32
C LEU A 46 8.95 3.90 2.69
N SER A 47 7.91 3.40 3.38
CA SER A 47 8.07 2.72 4.67
C SER A 47 8.85 1.40 4.55
N LEU A 48 8.64 0.63 3.47
CA LEU A 48 9.34 -0.63 3.20
C LEU A 48 10.82 -0.41 2.88
N ASN A 49 11.15 0.68 2.19
CA ASN A 49 12.53 1.01 1.86
C ASN A 49 13.37 1.33 3.11
N MET A 50 12.76 1.81 4.20
CA MET A 50 13.48 2.12 5.44
C MET A 50 13.98 0.88 6.20
N PHE A 51 13.32 -0.27 6.02
CA PHE A 51 13.67 -1.51 6.73
C PHE A 51 14.54 -2.48 5.92
N ASN A 52 14.50 -2.38 4.60
CA ASN A 52 15.19 -3.32 3.73
C ASN A 52 16.54 -2.79 3.28
N ILE A 53 17.53 -3.69 3.22
CA ILE A 53 18.88 -3.38 2.74
C ILE A 53 18.85 -3.03 1.24
N ASN A 54 17.92 -3.62 0.49
CA ASN A 54 17.77 -3.40 -0.95
C ASN A 54 16.37 -2.85 -1.29
N SER A 55 16.33 -1.80 -2.11
CA SER A 55 15.11 -1.08 -2.50
C SER A 55 14.27 -1.84 -3.54
N LEU A 56 14.77 -2.94 -4.13
CA LEU A 56 14.06 -3.71 -5.15
C LEU A 56 12.65 -4.14 -4.72
N TYR A 57 12.46 -4.57 -3.47
CA TYR A 57 11.13 -4.97 -2.97
C TYR A 57 10.18 -3.78 -2.84
N SER A 58 10.67 -2.62 -2.38
CA SER A 58 9.86 -1.40 -2.32
C SER A 58 9.46 -0.91 -3.71
N PHE A 59 10.35 -1.04 -4.69
CA PHE A 59 10.09 -0.67 -6.08
C PHE A 59 9.07 -1.60 -6.75
N MET A 60 9.20 -2.93 -6.58
CA MET A 60 8.24 -3.89 -7.12
C MET A 60 6.84 -3.69 -6.54
N MET A 61 6.73 -3.43 -5.22
CA MET A 61 5.44 -3.12 -4.59
C MET A 61 4.80 -1.85 -5.17
N TYR A 62 5.59 -0.80 -5.40
CA TYR A 62 5.10 0.44 -6.00
C TYR A 62 4.53 0.22 -7.41
N LEU A 63 5.27 -0.51 -8.26
CA LEU A 63 4.83 -0.81 -9.63
C LEU A 63 3.55 -1.63 -9.69
N ILE A 64 3.42 -2.67 -8.86
CA ILE A 64 2.24 -3.54 -8.85
C ILE A 64 0.99 -2.75 -8.47
N ILE A 65 1.08 -1.85 -7.48
CA ILE A 65 -0.09 -1.10 -7.01
C ILE A 65 -0.49 -0.02 -8.01
N ILE A 66 0.47 0.68 -8.65
CA ILE A 66 0.13 1.63 -9.73
C ILE A 66 -0.47 0.93 -10.93
N GLY A 67 0.09 -0.21 -11.34
CA GLY A 67 -0.46 -1.01 -12.45
C GLY A 67 -1.91 -1.40 -12.20
N GLY A 68 -2.22 -1.87 -10.99
CA GLY A 68 -3.60 -2.16 -10.58
C GLY A 68 -4.50 -0.92 -10.59
N PHE A 69 -4.01 0.21 -10.08
CA PHE A 69 -4.75 1.48 -10.09
C PHE A 69 -5.10 1.94 -11.51
N LEU A 70 -4.17 1.84 -12.47
CA LEU A 70 -4.43 2.26 -13.86
C LEU A 70 -5.57 1.45 -14.50
N ILE A 71 -5.64 0.15 -14.22
CA ILE A 71 -6.72 -0.71 -14.71
C ILE A 71 -8.06 -0.34 -14.06
N LEU A 72 -8.07 -0.11 -12.74
CA LEU A 72 -9.26 0.37 -12.01
C LEU A 72 -9.72 1.74 -12.54
N PHE A 73 -8.77 2.64 -12.84
CA PHE A 73 -9.07 3.96 -13.40
C PHE A 73 -9.75 3.87 -14.76
N LEU A 74 -9.27 3.00 -15.67
CA LEU A 74 -9.91 2.74 -16.96
C LEU A 74 -11.32 2.19 -16.80
N TYR A 75 -11.52 1.26 -15.86
CA TYR A 75 -12.85 0.69 -15.60
C TYR A 75 -13.83 1.75 -15.09
N PHE A 76 -13.44 2.59 -14.13
CA PHE A 76 -14.37 3.59 -13.61
C PHE A 76 -14.60 4.76 -14.56
N ASN A 77 -13.61 5.14 -15.38
CA ASN A 77 -13.82 6.20 -16.36
C ASN A 77 -14.84 5.79 -17.44
N SER A 78 -14.94 4.50 -17.80
CA SER A 78 -15.97 4.04 -18.75
C SER A 78 -17.38 3.99 -18.14
N PHE A 79 -17.52 3.86 -16.83
CA PHE A 79 -18.82 3.79 -16.14
C PHE A 79 -19.29 5.11 -15.52
N ALA A 80 -18.39 6.04 -15.16
CA ALA A 80 -18.70 7.13 -14.23
C ALA A 80 -18.73 8.56 -14.82
N ILE A 81 -18.63 8.73 -16.15
CA ILE A 81 -18.59 10.06 -16.80
C ILE A 81 -19.74 11.00 -16.36
N ASN A 82 -20.86 10.48 -15.86
CA ASN A 82 -22.07 11.27 -15.59
C ASN A 82 -22.33 11.63 -14.11
N ASN A 83 -21.53 11.16 -13.14
CA ASN A 83 -21.78 11.52 -11.73
C ASN A 83 -20.94 12.75 -11.32
N LYS A 84 -21.61 13.91 -11.23
CA LYS A 84 -21.00 15.12 -10.65
C LYS A 84 -20.49 14.82 -9.24
N ILE A 85 -19.28 15.26 -8.93
CA ILE A 85 -18.71 15.18 -7.58
C ILE A 85 -19.49 16.13 -6.68
N ILE A 86 -20.31 15.58 -5.79
CA ILE A 86 -21.05 16.35 -4.78
C ILE A 86 -20.20 16.38 -3.51
N ILE A 87 -19.62 17.55 -3.22
CA ILE A 87 -18.90 17.78 -1.97
C ILE A 87 -19.92 18.27 -0.94
N ASN A 88 -20.27 17.40 0.01
CA ASN A 88 -21.13 17.77 1.13
C ASN A 88 -20.34 18.56 2.19
N PHE A 89 -20.95 19.59 2.78
CA PHE A 89 -20.36 20.34 3.90
C PHE A 89 -19.98 19.44 5.08
N ASN A 90 -20.74 18.37 5.34
CA ASN A 90 -20.43 17.39 6.38
C ASN A 90 -19.09 16.68 6.13
N LEU A 91 -18.73 16.43 4.86
CA LEU A 91 -17.43 15.86 4.49
C LEU A 91 -16.32 16.83 4.85
N LEU A 92 -16.47 18.12 4.50
CA LEU A 92 -15.49 19.15 4.83
C LEU A 92 -15.26 19.28 6.34
N VAL A 93 -16.32 19.28 7.14
CA VAL A 93 -16.21 19.32 8.61
C VAL A 93 -15.47 18.09 9.14
N MET A 94 -15.77 16.90 8.60
CA MET A 94 -15.10 15.68 9.01
C MET A 94 -13.61 15.66 8.63
N LEU A 95 -13.25 16.19 7.45
CA LEU A 95 -11.86 16.36 7.04
C LEU A 95 -11.10 17.30 8.00
N VAL A 96 -11.70 18.43 8.38
CA VAL A 96 -11.10 19.38 9.34
C VAL A 96 -10.91 18.73 10.71
N PHE A 97 -11.90 17.96 11.19
CA PHE A 97 -11.78 17.24 12.46
C PHE A 97 -10.65 16.21 12.43
N ASN A 98 -10.53 15.44 11.33
CA ASN A 98 -9.42 14.51 11.14
C ASN A 98 -8.08 15.25 11.18
N PHE A 99 -7.93 16.35 10.44
CA PHE A 99 -6.69 17.14 10.47
C PHE A 99 -6.33 17.61 11.89
N MET A 100 -7.30 18.10 12.67
CA MET A 100 -7.07 18.52 14.05
C MET A 100 -6.61 17.37 14.94
N LEU A 101 -7.21 16.19 14.83
CA LEU A 101 -6.78 15.01 15.57
C LEU A 101 -5.32 14.68 15.32
N ILE A 102 -4.86 14.78 14.07
CA ILE A 102 -3.47 14.41 13.77
C ILE A 102 -2.50 15.49 14.22
N ILE A 103 -2.86 16.78 14.17
CA ILE A 103 -2.05 17.84 14.78
C ILE A 103 -1.86 17.57 16.27
N ILE A 104 -2.93 17.21 16.98
CA ILE A 104 -2.87 16.85 18.41
C ILE A 104 -1.93 15.65 18.62
N MET A 105 -2.03 14.61 17.79
CA MET A 105 -1.16 13.44 17.88
C MET A 105 0.33 13.78 17.64
N LEU A 106 0.64 14.61 16.65
CA LEU A 106 2.02 15.06 16.36
C LEU A 106 2.59 15.91 17.50
N VAL A 107 1.76 16.76 18.09
CA VAL A 107 2.14 17.58 19.24
C VAL A 107 2.41 16.69 20.46
N MET A 108 1.50 15.75 20.76
CA MET A 108 1.69 14.77 21.84
C MET A 108 2.95 13.93 21.63
N PHE A 109 3.22 13.55 20.38
CA PHE A 109 4.42 12.81 20.01
C PHE A 109 5.69 13.62 20.31
N LYS A 110 5.75 14.89 19.88
CA LYS A 110 6.89 15.78 20.12
C LYS A 110 7.17 15.99 21.61
N TYR A 111 6.12 16.14 22.42
CA TYR A 111 6.27 16.37 23.86
C TYR A 111 6.59 15.10 24.66
N LYS A 112 6.00 13.95 24.30
CA LYS A 112 6.22 12.68 25.04
C LYS A 112 7.44 11.89 24.59
N PHE A 113 8.14 12.28 23.51
CA PHE A 113 9.32 11.54 23.04
C PHE A 113 10.50 11.53 24.03
N ASN A 114 10.52 12.44 25.00
CA ASN A 114 11.48 12.38 26.11
C ASN A 114 11.06 11.44 27.26
N MET A 115 9.79 11.08 27.37
CA MET A 115 9.25 10.30 28.52
C MET A 115 8.74 8.91 28.15
N PHE A 116 8.61 8.59 26.87
CA PHE A 116 8.19 7.26 26.44
C PHE A 116 9.38 6.45 25.94
N ASN A 117 9.82 5.55 26.80
CA ASN A 117 10.63 4.36 26.52
C ASN A 117 9.97 3.40 25.50
N LEU A 118 9.53 3.92 24.34
CA LEU A 118 9.24 3.11 23.16
C LEU A 118 10.54 2.49 22.61
N ILE A 119 11.68 3.10 22.92
CA ILE A 119 13.01 2.51 22.75
C ILE A 119 13.15 1.17 23.51
N ILE A 120 12.48 0.94 24.64
CA ILE A 120 12.63 -0.32 25.39
C ILE A 120 11.78 -1.46 24.79
N PHE A 121 10.59 -1.16 24.25
CA PHE A 121 9.77 -2.17 23.57
C PHE A 121 10.22 -2.46 22.13
N ILE A 122 10.79 -1.46 21.45
CA ILE A 122 11.36 -1.58 20.11
C ILE A 122 12.76 -2.20 20.20
N ASN A 123 13.61 -1.82 21.16
CA ASN A 123 14.99 -2.30 21.17
C ASN A 123 15.09 -3.81 21.33
N ASN A 124 14.35 -4.46 22.24
CA ASN A 124 14.61 -5.88 22.49
C ASN A 124 14.21 -6.78 21.31
N LYS A 125 13.08 -6.52 20.64
CA LYS A 125 12.63 -7.36 19.51
C LYS A 125 13.20 -6.93 18.16
N LEU A 126 13.43 -5.65 17.93
CA LEU A 126 14.05 -5.20 16.69
C LEU A 126 15.56 -5.44 16.69
N TYR A 127 16.27 -5.34 17.82
CA TYR A 127 17.70 -5.72 17.87
C TYR A 127 17.88 -7.23 17.69
N GLU A 128 17.05 -8.08 18.30
CA GLU A 128 17.07 -9.52 18.02
C GLU A 128 16.82 -9.82 16.54
N SER A 129 15.87 -9.11 15.90
CA SER A 129 15.65 -9.24 14.46
C SER A 129 16.83 -8.72 13.62
N LEU A 130 17.49 -7.63 14.05
CA LEU A 130 18.64 -7.05 13.34
C LEU A 130 19.89 -7.94 13.47
N ASP A 131 20.07 -8.64 14.58
CA ASP A 131 21.14 -9.63 14.75
C ASP A 131 20.87 -10.93 13.98
N LEU A 132 19.60 -11.34 13.85
CA LEU A 132 19.17 -12.34 12.87
C LEU A 132 19.45 -11.88 11.43
N PHE A 133 19.21 -10.61 11.10
CA PHE A 133 19.56 -10.03 9.80
C PHE A 133 21.08 -9.96 9.58
N ASN A 134 21.87 -9.66 10.63
CA ASN A 134 23.34 -9.66 10.54
C ASN A 134 23.91 -11.07 10.35
N SER A 135 23.32 -12.10 10.97
CA SER A 135 23.70 -13.49 10.72
C SER A 135 23.20 -14.01 9.36
N LEU A 136 22.14 -13.40 8.81
CA LEU A 136 21.66 -13.63 7.44
C LEU A 136 22.31 -12.74 6.38
N LYS A 137 23.23 -11.81 6.73
CA LYS A 137 23.96 -10.96 5.77
C LYS A 137 24.78 -11.75 4.74
N ILE A 138 24.94 -13.06 4.90
CA ILE A 138 25.66 -13.96 4.00
C ILE A 138 24.72 -14.81 3.12
N MET A 139 23.41 -14.86 3.42
CA MET A 139 22.43 -15.39 2.47
C MET A 139 21.94 -14.23 1.63
N SER A 140 22.69 -13.97 0.56
CA SER A 140 22.39 -13.01 -0.49
C SER A 140 20.88 -12.82 -0.68
N TYR A 141 20.39 -11.60 -0.43
CA TYR A 141 19.06 -11.09 -0.80
C TYR A 141 18.90 -11.04 -2.32
N ASN A 142 19.07 -12.18 -2.96
CA ASN A 142 18.96 -12.36 -4.38
C ASN A 142 17.61 -13.01 -4.63
N ILE A 143 16.83 -12.41 -5.53
CA ILE A 143 15.62 -12.99 -6.11
C ILE A 143 15.91 -14.43 -6.59
N ASN A 144 17.15 -14.72 -6.99
CA ASN A 144 17.61 -16.04 -7.38
C ASN A 144 17.43 -17.12 -6.28
N LEU A 145 17.45 -16.73 -4.99
CA LEU A 145 17.19 -17.66 -3.89
C LEU A 145 15.71 -18.10 -3.83
N LEU A 146 14.77 -17.29 -4.32
CA LEU A 146 13.37 -17.70 -4.47
C LEU A 146 13.26 -18.84 -5.49
N TYR A 147 13.94 -18.70 -6.63
CA TYR A 147 13.94 -19.73 -7.67
C TYR A 147 14.65 -21.02 -7.23
N MET A 148 15.75 -20.90 -6.48
CA MET A 148 16.54 -22.07 -6.08
C MET A 148 16.01 -22.79 -4.84
N LYS A 149 15.56 -22.04 -3.82
CA LYS A 149 15.21 -22.60 -2.50
C LYS A 149 13.70 -22.74 -2.30
N MET A 150 12.91 -21.91 -2.96
CA MET A 150 11.45 -21.85 -2.81
C MET A 150 10.73 -22.15 -4.14
N TYR A 151 11.28 -23.07 -4.94
CA TYR A 151 10.73 -23.46 -6.24
C TYR A 151 9.24 -23.82 -6.20
N ASN A 152 8.79 -24.55 -5.16
CA ASN A 152 7.38 -24.93 -5.00
C ASN A 152 6.44 -23.72 -4.94
N LEU A 153 6.84 -22.64 -4.24
CA LEU A 153 6.05 -21.40 -4.18
C LEU A 153 6.02 -20.71 -5.55
N THR A 154 7.14 -20.69 -6.28
CA THR A 154 7.19 -20.12 -7.62
C THR A 154 6.29 -20.88 -8.59
N LEU A 155 6.33 -22.21 -8.59
CA LEU A 155 5.44 -23.05 -9.39
C LEU A 155 3.97 -22.80 -9.07
N PHE A 156 3.63 -22.75 -7.77
CA PHE A 156 2.26 -22.49 -7.36
C PHE A 156 1.76 -21.13 -7.86
N SER A 157 2.59 -20.09 -7.78
CA SER A 157 2.24 -18.76 -8.29
C SER A 157 2.03 -18.74 -9.82
N MET A 158 2.84 -19.48 -10.58
CA MET A 158 2.68 -19.58 -12.04
C MET A 158 1.37 -20.29 -12.41
N ILE A 159 1.07 -21.41 -11.75
CA ILE A 159 -0.17 -22.16 -11.97
C ILE A 159 -1.38 -21.30 -11.58
N TYR A 160 -1.30 -20.57 -10.47
CA TYR A 160 -2.36 -19.67 -10.02
C TYR A 160 -2.64 -18.56 -11.06
N LEU A 161 -1.60 -17.90 -11.57
CA LEU A 161 -1.74 -16.87 -12.60
C LEU A 161 -2.36 -17.45 -13.88
N LEU A 162 -1.93 -18.62 -14.32
CA LEU A 162 -2.49 -19.30 -15.49
C LEU A 162 -3.97 -19.67 -15.28
N TYR A 163 -4.30 -20.22 -14.12
CA TYR A 163 -5.67 -20.57 -13.76
C TYR A 163 -6.58 -19.33 -13.71
N SER A 164 -6.09 -18.21 -13.17
CA SER A 164 -6.83 -16.95 -13.15
C SER A 164 -7.17 -16.44 -14.55
N LEU A 165 -6.23 -16.55 -15.50
CA LEU A 165 -6.44 -16.15 -16.89
C LEU A 165 -7.47 -17.03 -17.60
N LEU A 166 -7.45 -18.34 -17.35
CA LEU A 166 -8.47 -19.27 -17.86
C LEU A 166 -9.87 -18.95 -17.32
N ILE A 167 -9.98 -18.62 -16.03
CA ILE A 167 -11.28 -18.23 -15.45
C ILE A 167 -11.77 -16.93 -16.07
N ILE A 168 -10.92 -15.90 -16.16
CA ILE A 168 -11.31 -14.59 -16.69
C ILE A 168 -11.79 -14.71 -18.14
N THR A 169 -11.07 -15.46 -18.99
CA THR A 169 -11.46 -15.68 -20.39
C THR A 169 -12.79 -16.45 -20.49
N LYS A 170 -13.00 -17.47 -19.65
CA LYS A 170 -14.27 -18.20 -19.58
C LYS A 170 -15.44 -17.33 -19.11
N MET A 171 -15.22 -16.46 -18.11
CA MET A 171 -16.23 -15.53 -17.61
C MET A 171 -16.65 -14.53 -18.69
N ILE A 172 -15.70 -13.98 -19.46
CA ILE A 172 -15.99 -13.07 -20.56
C ILE A 172 -16.82 -13.77 -21.65
N TYR A 173 -16.43 -15.00 -22.04
CA TYR A 173 -17.16 -15.77 -23.06
C TYR A 173 -18.60 -16.09 -22.65
N LEU A 174 -18.84 -16.40 -21.37
CA LEU A 174 -20.17 -16.68 -20.83
C LEU A 174 -21.07 -15.43 -20.82
N TYR A 175 -20.51 -14.25 -20.53
CA TYR A 175 -21.30 -13.03 -20.37
C TYR A 175 -21.59 -12.33 -21.72
N ASN A 176 -20.65 -12.37 -22.68
CA ASN A 176 -20.81 -11.82 -24.02
C ASN A 176 -20.15 -12.74 -25.07
N PRO A 177 -20.91 -13.52 -25.86
CA PRO A 177 -20.36 -14.46 -26.84
C PRO A 177 -19.86 -13.78 -28.13
N LYS A 178 -19.46 -12.50 -28.08
CA LYS A 178 -18.85 -11.79 -29.21
C LYS A 178 -17.34 -11.94 -29.13
N SER A 179 -16.71 -12.17 -30.28
CA SER A 179 -15.25 -12.34 -30.38
C SER A 179 -14.49 -11.18 -29.71
N MET A 180 -13.40 -11.47 -28.99
CA MET A 180 -12.63 -10.48 -28.22
C MET A 180 -12.12 -9.27 -29.05
N ARG A 181 -12.16 -9.34 -30.39
CA ARG A 181 -11.84 -8.24 -31.30
C ARG A 181 -12.97 -7.21 -31.49
N GLN A 182 -14.21 -7.55 -31.15
CA GLN A 182 -15.38 -6.70 -31.35
C GLN A 182 -15.82 -5.95 -30.07
N LEU A 183 -15.03 -6.04 -29.01
CA LEU A 183 -15.25 -5.37 -27.72
C LEU A 183 -14.40 -4.09 -27.55
N ILE A 184 -13.63 -3.72 -28.58
CA ILE A 184 -12.98 -2.41 -28.75
C ILE A 184 -13.90 -1.61 -29.67
#